data_AF-A0A529LUC4-F1
#
_entry.id   AF-A0A529LUC4-F1
#
_cell.length_a   1.000
_cell.length_b   1.000
_cell.length_c   1.000
_cell.angle_alpha   90.00
_cell.angle_beta   90.00
_cell.angle_gamma   90.00
#
_symmetry.space_group_name_H-M   'P 1'
#
loop_
_entity.id
_entity.type
_entity.pdbx_description
1 polymer ?
#
loop_
_entity_poly.entity_id
_entity_poly.type
_entity_poly.pdbx_seq_one_letter_code
_entity_poly.pdbx_strand_id
1 'polypeptide(L)'
;VINRCFLEWAAEVEGRVEYPRIIMNPPFSEVRKHIAAALTLLGRGGHEAHAVLVALVPTTFVHPNAETLEILPTDTFATAKVHTKIIRITKPN
;
A
#
# COMPACT_ATOMS: atom_id res chain seq x y z
N VAL A 1 0.60 -7.46 20.38
CA VAL A 1 0.03 -6.77 19.19
C VAL A 1 -0.07 -5.30 19.55
N ILE A 2 0.56 -4.41 18.78
CA ILE A 2 0.39 -2.96 18.96
C ILE A 2 -0.80 -2.55 18.09
N ASN A 3 -1.93 -2.21 18.72
CA ASN A 3 -3.10 -1.69 18.02
C ASN A 3 -3.01 -0.17 17.98
N ARG A 4 -2.43 0.38 16.90
CA ARG A 4 -2.26 1.83 16.70
C ARG A 4 -2.67 2.22 15.28
N CYS A 5 -3.12 3.46 15.11
CA CYS A 5 -3.36 4.04 13.79
C CYS A 5 -2.08 4.01 12.95
N PHE A 6 -2.13 3.37 11.77
CA PHE A 6 -0.98 3.26 10.87
C PHE A 6 -0.41 4.63 10.48
N LEU A 7 -1.26 5.62 10.22
CA LEU A 7 -0.82 6.95 9.78
C LEU A 7 0.00 7.66 10.87
N GLU A 8 -0.41 7.56 12.13
CA GLU A 8 0.33 8.14 13.26
C GLU A 8 1.68 7.46 13.44
N TRP A 9 1.69 6.13 13.35
CA TRP A 9 2.92 5.37 13.48
C TRP A 9 3.89 5.68 12.33
N ALA A 10 3.39 5.74 11.09
CA ALA A 10 4.20 6.03 9.91
C ALA A 10 4.87 7.41 10.02
N ALA A 11 4.14 8.43 10.48
CA ALA A 11 4.68 9.77 10.70
C ALA A 11 5.77 9.82 11.79
N GLU A 12 5.67 8.98 12.82
CA GLU A 12 6.65 8.93 13.91
C GLU A 12 7.99 8.31 13.50
N VAL A 13 7.92 7.29 12.62
CA VAL A 13 9.08 6.48 12.23
C VAL A 13 9.67 6.89 10.87
N GLU A 14 9.05 7.83 10.17
CA GLU A 14 9.52 8.35 8.89
C GLU A 14 11.00 8.76 8.95
N GLY A 15 11.79 8.30 7.97
CA GLY A 15 13.23 8.54 7.91
C GLY A 15 14.09 7.74 8.90
N ARG A 16 13.48 6.98 9.82
CA ARG A 16 14.19 6.12 10.78
C ARG A 16 14.13 4.64 10.42
N VAL A 17 13.09 4.24 9.68
CA VAL A 17 12.88 2.86 9.23
C VAL A 17 12.61 2.83 7.75
N GLU A 18 13.05 1.73 7.13
CA GLU A 18 12.74 1.41 5.73
C GLU A 18 12.22 -0.01 5.64
N TYR A 19 11.14 -0.18 4.87
CA TYR A 19 10.59 -1.48 4.55
C TYR A 19 10.84 -1.80 3.08
N PRO A 20 11.54 -2.90 2.76
CA PRO A 20 11.75 -3.33 1.38
C PRO A 20 10.47 -3.87 0.73
N ARG A 21 9.52 -4.33 1.55
CA ARG A 21 8.28 -4.99 1.08
C ARG A 21 7.13 -4.54 1.97
N ILE A 22 6.10 -3.97 1.36
CA ILE A 22 4.85 -3.60 2.05
C ILE A 22 3.69 -4.29 1.34
N ILE A 23 2.84 -4.96 2.10
CA ILE A 23 1.56 -5.51 1.62
C ILE A 23 0.46 -4.88 2.47
N MET A 24 -0.57 -4.31 1.84
CA MET A 24 -1.61 -3.61 2.59
C MET A 24 -3.00 -3.70 1.96
N ASN A 25 -4.02 -3.74 2.82
CA ASN A 25 -5.42 -3.53 2.49
C ASN A 25 -5.92 -2.28 3.24
N PRO A 26 -5.59 -1.07 2.76
CA PRO A 26 -5.96 0.16 3.44
C PRO A 26 -7.47 0.37 3.48
N PRO A 27 -7.98 1.09 4.50
CA PRO A 27 -9.37 1.54 4.48
C PRO A 27 -9.62 2.41 3.24
N PHE A 28 -10.68 2.10 2.49
CA PHE A 28 -10.91 2.70 1.16
C PHE A 28 -11.17 4.20 1.19
N SER A 29 -11.77 4.73 2.26
CA SER A 29 -12.01 6.17 2.43
C SER A 29 -10.72 6.98 2.47
N GLU A 30 -9.64 6.39 2.99
CA GLU A 30 -8.37 7.07 3.26
C GLU A 30 -7.20 6.44 2.48
N VAL A 31 -7.50 5.71 1.40
CA VAL A 31 -6.52 4.94 0.62
C VAL A 31 -5.35 5.80 0.15
N ARG A 32 -5.61 7.04 -0.29
CA ARG A 32 -4.56 7.96 -0.76
C ARG A 32 -3.57 8.31 0.35
N LYS A 33 -4.06 8.60 1.56
CA LYS A 33 -3.21 8.94 2.72
C LYS A 33 -2.36 7.74 3.15
N HIS A 34 -2.96 6.55 3.16
CA HIS A 34 -2.27 5.32 3.55
C HIS A 34 -1.20 4.92 2.54
N ILE A 35 -1.49 5.00 1.23
CA ILE A 35 -0.48 4.72 0.20
C ILE A 35 0.65 5.74 0.28
N ALA A 36 0.35 7.05 0.42
CA ALA A 36 1.37 8.07 0.55
C ALA A 36 2.29 7.82 1.75
N ALA A 37 1.74 7.53 2.92
CA ALA A 37 2.51 7.20 4.12
C ALA A 37 3.32 5.90 3.94
N ALA A 38 2.77 4.87 3.28
CA ALA A 38 3.53 3.66 3.01
C ALA A 38 4.72 3.90 2.07
N LEU A 39 4.59 4.83 1.11
CA LEU A 39 5.68 5.20 0.20
C LEU A 39 6.83 5.96 0.87
N THR A 40 6.58 6.70 1.96
CA THR A 40 7.65 7.36 2.74
C THR A 40 8.50 6.34 3.49
N LEU A 41 7.87 5.23 3.90
CA LEU A 41 8.54 4.12 4.59
C LEU A 41 9.12 3.07 3.64
N LEU A 42 8.79 3.13 2.35
CA LEU A 42 9.26 2.16 1.35
C LEU A 42 10.72 2.49 0.97
N GLY A 43 11.63 1.56 1.23
CA GLY A 43 13.07 1.73 1.00
C GLY A 43 13.79 0.39 0.96
N ARG A 44 15.06 0.35 0.54
CA ARG A 44 15.76 -0.93 0.32
C ARG A 44 16.00 -1.68 1.63
N GLY A 45 16.14 -0.99 2.77
CA GLY A 45 16.45 -1.64 4.04
C GLY A 45 17.66 -2.58 3.97
N GLY A 46 18.65 -2.26 3.13
CA GLY A 46 19.84 -3.10 2.89
C GLY A 46 19.68 -4.26 1.90
N HIS A 47 18.51 -4.43 1.25
CA HIS A 47 18.31 -5.48 0.23
C HIS A 47 18.84 -5.07 -1.15
N GLU A 48 19.33 -6.04 -1.94
CA GLU A 48 19.75 -5.80 -3.34
C GLU A 48 18.61 -5.53 -4.32
N ALA A 49 17.45 -6.14 -4.08
CA ALA A 49 16.27 -5.93 -4.91
C ALA A 49 15.58 -4.59 -4.61
N HIS A 50 14.87 -4.05 -5.62
CA HIS A 50 14.03 -2.86 -5.45
C HIS A 50 12.97 -3.05 -4.37
N ALA A 51 12.62 -1.95 -3.71
CA ALA A 51 11.54 -1.93 -2.73
C ALA A 51 10.17 -1.97 -3.43
N VAL A 52 9.27 -2.81 -2.93
CA VAL A 52 7.97 -3.09 -3.56
C VAL A 52 6.83 -2.92 -2.57
N LEU A 53 5.79 -2.20 -3.00
CA LEU A 53 4.51 -2.11 -2.32
C LEU A 53 3.43 -2.82 -3.16
N VAL A 54 2.67 -3.71 -2.52
CA VAL A 54 1.47 -4.33 -3.08
C VAL A 54 0.26 -3.90 -2.26
N ALA A 55 -0.77 -3.38 -2.91
CA ALA A 55 -1.94 -2.88 -2.21
C ALA A 55 -3.25 -3.30 -2.87
N LEU A 56 -4.24 -3.61 -2.04
CA LEU A 56 -5.63 -3.72 -2.46
C LEU A 56 -6.28 -2.34 -2.40
N VAL A 57 -6.78 -1.85 -3.53
CA VAL A 57 -7.33 -0.49 -3.64
C VAL A 57 -8.66 -0.51 -4.41
N PRO A 58 -9.50 0.53 -4.28
CA PRO A 58 -10.65 0.71 -5.17
C PRO A 58 -10.22 0.76 -6.64
N THR A 59 -11.03 0.24 -7.56
CA THR A 59 -10.72 0.26 -9.01
C THR A 59 -10.48 1.68 -9.55
N THR A 60 -11.13 2.67 -8.96
CA THR A 60 -11.02 4.11 -9.26
C THR A 60 -9.73 4.75 -8.74
N PHE A 61 -8.96 4.06 -7.88
CA PHE A 61 -7.67 4.57 -7.44
C PHE A 61 -6.68 4.61 -8.60
N VAL A 62 -6.03 5.75 -8.78
CA VAL A 62 -5.01 5.99 -9.81
C VAL A 62 -3.78 6.56 -9.15
N HIS A 63 -2.63 6.00 -9.50
CA HIS A 63 -1.31 6.46 -9.09
C HIS A 63 -0.35 6.28 -10.28
N PRO A 64 0.49 7.27 -10.62
CA PRO A 64 1.30 7.26 -11.84
C PRO A 64 2.27 6.09 -11.90
N ASN A 65 2.81 5.66 -10.75
CA ASN A 65 3.79 4.58 -10.67
C ASN A 65 3.16 3.22 -10.33
N ALA A 66 1.82 3.11 -10.36
CA ALA A 66 1.13 1.87 -10.00
C ALA A 66 0.83 1.03 -11.24
N GLU A 67 1.36 -0.19 -11.24
CA GLU A 67 0.95 -1.26 -12.15
C GLU A 67 -0.27 -1.97 -11.57
N THR A 68 -1.29 -2.23 -12.38
CA THR A 68 -2.42 -3.08 -11.97
C THR A 68 -2.05 -4.54 -12.20
N LEU A 69 -2.05 -5.34 -11.13
CA LEU A 69 -1.76 -6.77 -11.22
C LEU A 69 -3.03 -7.57 -11.51
N GLU A 70 -4.14 -7.21 -10.87
CA GLU A 70 -5.41 -7.94 -10.97
C GLU A 70 -6.59 -7.04 -10.63
N ILE A 71 -7.72 -7.17 -11.34
CA ILE A 71 -9.00 -6.57 -10.97
C ILE A 71 -9.86 -7.69 -10.37
N LEU A 72 -10.30 -7.52 -9.12
CA LEU A 72 -11.02 -8.56 -8.40
C LEU A 72 -12.53 -8.53 -8.72
N PRO A 73 -13.19 -9.69 -8.79
CA PRO A 73 -14.64 -9.79 -8.89
C PRO A 73 -15.36 -9.06 -7.74
N THR A 74 -16.56 -8.53 -8.01
CA THR A 74 -17.34 -7.75 -7.02
C THR A 74 -17.90 -8.56 -5.86
N ASP A 75 -17.87 -9.88 -5.98
CA ASP A 75 -18.30 -10.88 -4.99
C ASP A 75 -17.11 -11.46 -4.20
N THR A 76 -15.89 -10.97 -4.42
CA THR A 76 -14.69 -11.38 -3.67
C THR A 76 -14.86 -11.14 -2.17
N PHE A 77 -15.51 -10.05 -1.77
CA PHE A 77 -15.77 -9.73 -0.36
C PHE A 77 -17.21 -10.10 0.01
N ALA A 78 -17.36 -11.19 0.75
CA ALA A 78 -18.66 -11.77 1.11
C ALA A 78 -19.63 -10.78 1.77
N THR A 79 -19.12 -9.80 2.51
CA THR A 79 -19.92 -8.85 3.30
C THR A 79 -19.95 -7.44 2.70
N ALA A 80 -19.27 -7.18 1.59
CA ALA A 80 -19.13 -5.84 1.05
C ALA A 80 -19.10 -5.85 -0.48
N LYS A 81 -20.07 -5.17 -1.11
CA LYS A 81 -20.09 -5.00 -2.57
C LYS A 81 -19.14 -3.87 -2.96
N VAL A 82 -17.87 -4.21 -3.15
CA VAL A 82 -16.80 -3.27 -3.48
C VAL A 82 -16.11 -3.65 -4.78
N HIS A 83 -15.68 -2.66 -5.55
CA HIS A 83 -14.91 -2.87 -6.77
C HIS A 83 -13.45 -2.57 -6.46
N THR A 84 -12.63 -3.61 -6.42
CA THR A 84 -11.23 -3.51 -5.99
C THR A 84 -10.28 -4.07 -7.02
N LYS A 85 -9.03 -3.62 -6.97
CA LYS A 85 -7.92 -4.15 -7.76
C LYS A 85 -6.67 -4.26 -6.89
N ILE A 86 -5.79 -5.17 -7.24
CA ILE A 86 -4.45 -5.29 -6.67
C ILE A 86 -3.51 -4.48 -7.54
N ILE A 87 -2.73 -3.59 -6.91
CA ILE A 87 -1.69 -2.81 -7.56
C ILE A 87 -0.30 -3.14 -7.01
N ARG A 88 0.73 -2.89 -7.81
CA ARG A 88 2.14 -2.91 -7.43
C ARG A 88 2.77 -1.54 -7.71
N ILE A 89 3.53 -1.04 -6.75
CA ILE A 89 4.42 0.12 -6.93
C ILE A 89 5.84 -0.33 -6.60
N THR A 90 6.75 -0.18 -7.54
CA THR A 90 8.18 -0.44 -7.36
C THR A 90 8.88 0.90 -7.23
N LYS A 91 9.63 1.12 -6.13
CA LYS A 91 10.41 2.36 -5.96
C LYS A 91 11.72 2.24 -6.77
N PRO A 92 11.92 3.08 -7.80
CA PRO A 92 13.19 3.12 -8.52
C PRO A 92 14.29 3.64 -7.57
N ASN A 93 15.53 3.29 -7.90
CA ASN A 93 16.72 3.63 -7.11
C ASN A 93 16.94 5.15 -7.01
#